data_AF-A0A4R3TVH5-F1
#
_entry.id   AF-A0A4R3TVH5-F1
#
_cell.length_a   1.000
_cell.length_b   1.000
_cell.length_c   1.000
_cell.angle_alpha   90.00
_cell.angle_beta   90.00
_cell.angle_gamma   90.00
#
_symmetry.space_group_name_H-M   'P 1'
#
loop_
_entity.id
_entity.type
_entity.pdbx_description
1 polymer ?
#
loop_
_entity_poly.entity_id
_entity_poly.type
_entity_poly.pdbx_seq_one_letter_code
_entity_poly.pdbx_strand_id
1 'polypeptide(L)'
;MDFSLSELIKQNTPGNSEGFPVGVPPSYNWYQGWNDGGLWSPPEDFTAVEGWGQVYAKVGAPSYSSPGAAVEVANAKTYVRIKQVGEWTLVQDQSGTQLTGGHFVPDFVGNVAIPMRATPLAGATIAFDVPPAGYNNHFWYKARGTYAAGTVDGVYVQMEMRVTDPNLSLVAMVGADWWRDARAPYLEDHSNNPGVGSSNWIELSTQWKTIGFYSMSAEDFRANPAPPLRDLVREMPPKRPPTPTRSGENFIPNEPGGPASTSSEQKHTTANGTAEFPLAEEIWPQSINSGSRSMLAYPITTVQALSTDCLLAFALTMGALARVRWSTVQRRKRMDRA
;
A
#
# COMPACT_ATOMS: atom_id res chain seq x y z
N MET A 1 0.40 -20.07 -4.41
CA MET A 1 0.74 -18.86 -3.64
C MET A 1 -0.58 -18.48 -3.02
N ASP A 2 -0.78 -18.81 -1.74
CA ASP A 2 -2.10 -18.76 -1.10
C ASP A 2 -2.33 -17.34 -0.57
N PHE A 3 -2.57 -16.41 -1.49
CA PHE A 3 -3.19 -15.14 -1.13
C PHE A 3 -4.64 -15.44 -0.77
N SER A 4 -5.10 -15.01 0.40
CA SER A 4 -6.48 -15.23 0.83
C SER A 4 -7.17 -13.91 1.17
N LEU A 5 -8.48 -13.88 1.01
CA LEU A 5 -9.30 -12.73 1.42
C LEU A 5 -9.13 -12.43 2.92
N SER A 6 -8.96 -13.45 3.77
CA SER A 6 -8.71 -13.28 5.20
C SER A 6 -7.39 -12.56 5.49
N GLU A 7 -6.33 -12.91 4.76
CA GLU A 7 -5.04 -12.22 4.90
C GLU A 7 -5.17 -10.76 4.46
N LEU A 8 -5.84 -10.50 3.34
CA LEU A 8 -6.07 -9.13 2.90
C LEU A 8 -6.91 -8.30 3.90
N ILE A 9 -7.93 -8.90 4.52
CA ILE A 9 -8.70 -8.24 5.57
C ILE A 9 -7.80 -7.92 6.78
N LYS A 10 -6.92 -8.85 7.18
CA LYS A 10 -5.94 -8.63 8.24
C LYS A 10 -4.98 -7.47 7.90
N GLN A 11 -4.50 -7.39 6.66
CA GLN A 11 -3.70 -6.26 6.17
C GLN A 11 -4.44 -4.92 6.24
N ASN A 12 -5.77 -4.92 6.33
CA ASN A 12 -6.62 -3.72 6.41
C ASN A 12 -7.37 -3.64 7.75
N THR A 13 -6.85 -4.26 8.81
CA THR A 13 -7.43 -4.23 10.15
C THR A 13 -6.43 -3.57 11.12
N PRO A 14 -6.80 -2.51 11.87
CA PRO A 14 -5.87 -1.82 12.76
C PRO A 14 -5.16 -2.78 13.73
N GLY A 15 -3.89 -2.52 14.01
CA GLY A 15 -3.07 -3.31 14.92
C GLY A 15 -2.41 -4.56 14.31
N ASN A 16 -2.48 -4.77 13.00
CA ASN A 16 -1.90 -5.94 12.32
C ASN A 16 -0.64 -5.63 11.49
N SER A 17 0.01 -4.49 11.73
CA SER A 17 1.32 -4.17 11.12
C SER A 17 2.42 -5.11 11.64
N GLU A 18 3.27 -5.60 10.73
CA GLU A 18 4.42 -6.50 10.98
C GLU A 18 5.71 -5.73 11.35
N GLY A 19 5.63 -4.40 11.39
CA GLY A 19 6.70 -3.50 11.76
C GLY A 19 6.28 -2.04 11.58
N PHE A 20 7.23 -1.13 11.74
CA PHE A 20 7.00 0.30 11.62
C PHE A 20 8.06 0.95 10.72
N PRO A 21 7.71 2.07 10.04
CA PRO A 21 8.59 2.75 9.11
C PRO A 21 9.62 3.62 9.85
N VAL A 22 10.90 3.50 9.50
CA VAL A 22 11.96 4.37 10.04
C VAL A 22 11.75 5.81 9.55
N GLY A 23 11.91 6.78 10.45
CA GLY A 23 11.92 8.21 10.14
C GLY A 23 10.54 8.87 10.10
N VAL A 24 9.46 8.11 10.24
CA VAL A 24 8.10 8.65 10.34
C VAL A 24 7.77 8.94 11.80
N PRO A 25 7.30 10.15 12.15
CA PRO A 25 6.88 10.46 13.51
C PRO A 25 5.72 9.55 13.95
N PRO A 26 5.76 8.94 15.17
CA PRO A 26 4.67 8.12 15.68
C PRO A 26 3.33 8.85 15.85
N SER A 27 3.33 10.18 15.83
CA SER A 27 2.12 11.01 15.86
C SER A 27 1.38 11.09 14.53
N TYR A 28 1.98 10.62 13.43
CA TYR A 28 1.33 10.60 12.12
C TYR A 28 0.29 9.48 12.10
N ASN A 29 -0.91 9.78 11.60
CA ASN A 29 -2.04 8.84 11.60
C ASN A 29 -1.77 7.54 10.81
N TRP A 30 -0.87 7.58 9.83
CA TRP A 30 -0.47 6.42 9.01
C TRP A 30 0.76 5.68 9.55
N TYR A 31 1.40 6.18 10.63
CA TYR A 31 2.57 5.51 11.23
C TYR A 31 2.27 4.06 11.61
N GLN A 32 1.07 3.81 12.15
CA GLN A 32 0.65 2.47 12.58
C GLN A 32 0.23 1.56 11.43
N GLY A 33 0.20 2.05 10.19
CA GLY A 33 -0.27 1.33 9.03
C GLY A 33 -1.67 1.78 8.62
N TRP A 34 -2.62 0.83 8.57
CA TRP A 34 -4.01 1.08 8.18
C TRP A 34 -4.53 2.40 8.76
N ASN A 35 -5.12 3.24 7.90
CA ASN A 35 -5.65 4.55 8.29
C ASN A 35 -7.08 4.73 7.76
N ASP A 36 -8.02 4.96 8.68
CA ASP A 36 -9.42 5.31 8.37
C ASP A 36 -9.63 6.80 8.08
N GLY A 37 -8.62 7.63 8.29
CA GLY A 37 -8.71 9.09 8.10
C GLY A 37 -8.75 9.57 6.65
N GLY A 38 -8.73 8.67 5.67
CA GLY A 38 -8.81 9.01 4.25
C GLY A 38 -10.25 9.05 3.72
N LEU A 39 -10.41 9.60 2.50
CA LEU A 39 -11.71 9.65 1.83
C LEU A 39 -12.02 8.31 1.16
N TRP A 40 -12.84 7.46 1.77
CA TRP A 40 -13.16 6.13 1.21
C TRP A 40 -13.87 6.18 -0.16
N SER A 41 -14.53 7.29 -0.48
CA SER A 41 -15.11 7.58 -1.79
C SER A 41 -14.55 8.90 -2.34
N PRO A 42 -14.43 9.04 -3.68
CA PRO A 42 -13.90 10.26 -4.27
C PRO A 42 -14.87 11.43 -4.07
N PRO A 43 -14.36 12.68 -4.03
CA PRO A 43 -15.20 13.86 -4.24
C PRO A 43 -15.97 13.77 -5.57
N GLU A 44 -17.16 14.36 -5.64
CA GLU A 44 -18.08 14.13 -6.77
C GLU A 44 -17.49 14.51 -8.14
N ASP A 45 -16.64 15.53 -8.20
CA ASP A 45 -16.01 16.06 -9.41
C ASP A 45 -14.70 15.35 -9.79
N PHE A 46 -14.23 14.40 -8.99
CA PHE A 46 -12.98 13.68 -9.25
C PHE A 46 -13.22 12.56 -10.27
N THR A 47 -12.23 12.38 -11.16
CA THR A 47 -12.34 11.46 -12.31
C THR A 47 -11.14 10.51 -12.45
N ALA A 48 -10.22 10.54 -11.49
CA ALA A 48 -9.02 9.72 -11.53
C ALA A 48 -8.66 9.13 -10.17
N VAL A 49 -7.83 8.08 -10.21
CA VAL A 49 -7.25 7.40 -9.05
C VAL A 49 -5.82 7.02 -9.36
N GLU A 50 -4.98 7.02 -8.35
CA GLU A 50 -3.62 6.53 -8.43
C GLU A 50 -3.36 5.55 -7.30
N GLY A 51 -3.25 4.27 -7.64
CA GLY A 51 -2.68 3.28 -6.74
C GLY A 51 -1.18 3.50 -6.57
N TRP A 52 -0.71 3.41 -5.34
CA TRP A 52 0.68 3.65 -4.98
C TRP A 52 1.19 2.62 -3.97
N GLY A 53 2.52 2.54 -3.84
CA GLY A 53 3.21 1.75 -2.84
C GLY A 53 4.27 2.57 -2.11
N GLN A 54 4.56 2.15 -0.89
CA GLN A 54 5.64 2.70 -0.08
C GLN A 54 6.49 1.58 0.54
N VAL A 55 7.80 1.80 0.63
CA VAL A 55 8.74 0.88 1.30
C VAL A 55 9.69 1.65 2.19
N TYR A 56 9.84 1.19 3.41
CA TYR A 56 10.71 1.78 4.43
C TYR A 56 11.65 0.74 5.00
N ALA A 57 12.80 1.19 5.49
CA ALA A 57 13.53 0.44 6.50
C ALA A 57 12.63 0.20 7.73
N LYS A 58 12.71 -0.99 8.31
CA LYS A 58 11.94 -1.37 9.50
C LYS A 58 12.58 -0.79 10.76
N VAL A 59 11.79 -0.18 11.63
CA VAL A 59 12.24 0.34 12.94
C VAL A 59 12.90 -0.77 13.76
N GLY A 60 14.05 -0.46 14.36
CA GLY A 60 14.83 -1.38 15.19
C GLY A 60 15.72 -2.35 14.41
N ALA A 61 15.61 -2.41 13.09
CA ALA A 61 16.53 -3.19 12.27
C ALA A 61 17.92 -2.52 12.20
N PRO A 62 19.01 -3.31 12.11
CA PRO A 62 20.34 -2.76 11.88
C PRO A 62 20.40 -2.05 10.52
N SER A 63 21.23 -1.01 10.42
CA SER A 63 21.52 -0.39 9.12
C SER A 63 22.16 -1.43 8.20
N TYR A 64 21.54 -1.65 7.04
CA TYR A 64 22.00 -2.59 6.04
C TYR A 64 22.01 -1.94 4.66
N SER A 65 23.06 -2.20 3.89
CA SER A 65 23.22 -1.77 2.51
C SER A 65 23.91 -2.87 1.74
N SER A 66 23.35 -3.22 0.60
CA SER A 66 23.87 -4.26 -0.28
C SER A 66 23.81 -3.74 -1.71
N PRO A 67 24.97 -3.52 -2.36
CA PRO A 67 25.02 -3.10 -3.75
C PRO A 67 24.30 -4.13 -4.64
N GLY A 68 23.27 -3.68 -5.37
CA GLY A 68 22.49 -4.54 -6.26
C GLY A 68 21.31 -5.27 -5.60
N ALA A 69 21.10 -5.09 -4.29
CA ALA A 69 19.83 -5.48 -3.69
C ALA A 69 18.71 -4.55 -4.18
N ALA A 70 17.51 -5.11 -4.34
CA ALA A 70 16.38 -4.43 -4.93
C ALA A 70 15.07 -4.79 -4.23
N VAL A 71 14.09 -3.91 -4.35
CA VAL A 71 12.68 -4.22 -4.13
C VAL A 71 12.06 -4.55 -5.48
N GLU A 72 11.51 -5.74 -5.62
CA GLU A 72 10.80 -6.12 -6.83
C GLU A 72 9.29 -6.02 -6.63
N VAL A 73 8.61 -5.43 -7.62
CA VAL A 73 7.16 -5.27 -7.64
C VAL A 73 6.61 -5.89 -8.91
N ALA A 74 5.61 -6.75 -8.77
CA ALA A 74 4.92 -7.41 -9.86
C ALA A 74 3.40 -7.34 -9.67
N ASN A 75 2.67 -7.61 -10.75
CA ASN A 75 1.21 -7.75 -10.74
C ASN A 75 0.45 -6.60 -10.04
N ALA A 76 1.01 -5.38 -10.09
CA ALA A 76 0.37 -4.23 -9.49
C ALA A 76 -0.92 -3.90 -10.26
N LYS A 77 -2.05 -3.87 -9.56
CA LYS A 77 -3.36 -3.55 -10.13
C LYS A 77 -4.16 -2.61 -9.24
N THR A 78 -4.90 -1.69 -9.85
CA THR A 78 -5.86 -0.82 -9.18
C THR A 78 -7.24 -0.97 -9.82
N TYR A 79 -8.23 -1.26 -8.98
CA TYR A 79 -9.63 -1.41 -9.34
C TYR A 79 -10.47 -0.33 -8.66
N VAL A 80 -11.51 0.13 -9.33
CA VAL A 80 -12.55 0.98 -8.73
C VAL A 80 -13.89 0.25 -8.75
N ARG A 81 -14.71 0.44 -7.73
CA ARG A 81 -16.07 -0.11 -7.68
C ARG A 81 -17.07 0.90 -8.22
N ILE A 82 -17.86 0.50 -9.21
CA ILE A 82 -18.89 1.33 -9.83
C ILE A 82 -20.18 1.23 -9.00
N LYS A 83 -20.55 2.33 -8.34
CA LYS A 83 -21.66 2.43 -7.37
C LYS A 83 -22.98 1.87 -7.91
N GLN A 84 -23.31 2.18 -9.17
CA GLN A 84 -24.62 1.84 -9.75
C GLN A 84 -24.83 0.34 -9.94
N VAL A 85 -23.76 -0.40 -10.25
CA VAL A 85 -23.83 -1.83 -10.57
C VAL A 85 -23.14 -2.71 -9.53
N GLY A 86 -22.38 -2.13 -8.60
CA GLY A 86 -21.61 -2.87 -7.59
C GLY A 86 -20.43 -3.65 -8.16
N GLU A 87 -19.99 -3.34 -9.38
CA GLU A 87 -18.94 -4.08 -10.08
C GLU A 87 -17.58 -3.39 -9.99
N TRP A 88 -16.53 -4.19 -9.93
CA TRP A 88 -15.15 -3.73 -9.93
C TRP A 88 -14.59 -3.62 -11.34
N THR A 89 -14.07 -2.44 -11.68
CA THR A 89 -13.42 -2.14 -12.95
C THR A 89 -11.92 -1.97 -12.74
N LEU A 90 -11.10 -2.70 -13.51
CA LEU A 90 -9.65 -2.51 -13.55
C LEU A 90 -9.32 -1.20 -14.27
N VAL A 91 -8.63 -0.28 -13.59
CA VAL A 91 -8.30 1.05 -14.14
C VAL A 91 -6.79 1.31 -14.24
N GLN A 92 -5.97 0.54 -13.51
CA GLN A 92 -4.51 0.55 -13.69
C GLN A 92 -3.98 -0.89 -13.62
N ASP A 93 -3.12 -1.25 -14.58
CA ASP A 93 -2.47 -2.55 -14.67
C ASP A 93 -1.00 -2.34 -15.04
N GLN A 94 -0.09 -2.88 -14.22
CA GLN A 94 1.36 -2.75 -14.41
C GLN A 94 1.84 -3.21 -15.79
N SER A 95 1.15 -4.18 -16.39
CA SER A 95 1.47 -4.70 -17.73
C SER A 95 1.21 -3.66 -18.85
N GLY A 96 0.26 -2.74 -18.63
CA GLY A 96 -0.07 -1.66 -19.57
C GLY A 96 0.53 -0.30 -19.19
N THR A 97 0.75 -0.06 -17.90
CA THR A 97 1.33 1.19 -17.38
C THR A 97 2.40 0.86 -16.35
N GLN A 98 3.67 1.12 -16.70
CA GLN A 98 4.79 0.83 -15.79
C GLN A 98 4.72 1.68 -14.52
N LEU A 99 5.28 1.16 -13.44
CA LEU A 99 5.49 1.92 -12.21
C LEU A 99 6.71 2.86 -12.34
N THR A 100 6.69 3.93 -11.57
CA THR A 100 7.77 4.91 -11.40
C THR A 100 7.72 5.46 -9.98
N GLY A 101 8.68 6.30 -9.58
CA GLY A 101 8.70 6.83 -8.22
C GLY A 101 9.97 7.60 -7.88
N GLY A 102 10.14 7.88 -6.59
CA GLY A 102 11.32 8.54 -6.04
C GLY A 102 11.70 7.98 -4.67
N HIS A 103 12.91 8.32 -4.22
CA HIS A 103 13.30 8.15 -2.83
C HIS A 103 12.92 9.41 -2.08
N PHE A 104 11.91 9.37 -1.21
CA PHE A 104 11.44 10.56 -0.49
C PHE A 104 12.02 10.61 0.91
N VAL A 105 12.16 11.81 1.47
CA VAL A 105 12.38 11.95 2.92
C VAL A 105 11.25 11.23 3.67
N PRO A 106 11.52 10.53 4.78
CA PRO A 106 10.62 9.49 5.26
C PRO A 106 9.28 10.03 5.77
N ASP A 107 9.22 11.28 6.21
CA ASP A 107 8.01 11.95 6.68
C ASP A 107 7.29 12.77 5.58
N PHE A 108 7.81 12.72 4.34
CA PHE A 108 7.38 13.53 3.18
C PHE A 108 7.40 15.05 3.38
N VAL A 109 8.02 15.56 4.46
CA VAL A 109 8.04 17.01 4.74
C VAL A 109 8.76 17.76 3.62
N GLY A 110 8.10 18.79 3.10
CA GLY A 110 8.61 19.61 2.00
C GLY A 110 8.66 18.90 0.65
N ASN A 111 8.03 17.73 0.51
CA ASN A 111 7.96 16.95 -0.74
C ASN A 111 9.34 16.73 -1.38
N VAL A 112 10.35 16.46 -0.54
CA VAL A 112 11.75 16.31 -0.96
C VAL A 112 12.02 14.88 -1.37
N ALA A 113 12.59 14.71 -2.57
CA ALA A 113 12.99 13.41 -3.08
C ALA A 113 14.32 13.46 -3.85
N ILE A 114 14.97 12.31 -3.94
CA ILE A 114 16.06 12.03 -4.88
C ILE A 114 15.63 10.95 -5.89
N PRO A 115 16.28 10.87 -7.06
CA PRO A 115 15.92 9.89 -8.07
C PRO A 115 16.02 8.46 -7.53
N MET A 116 14.96 7.67 -7.75
CA MET A 116 14.96 6.22 -7.53
C MET A 116 15.04 5.52 -8.88
N ARG A 117 15.97 4.58 -9.05
CA ARG A 117 16.03 3.79 -10.27
C ARG A 117 14.86 2.81 -10.31
N ALA A 118 14.22 2.74 -11.47
CA ALA A 118 13.16 1.79 -11.77
C ALA A 118 13.57 1.00 -13.02
N THR A 119 13.90 -0.28 -12.84
CA THR A 119 14.43 -1.14 -13.91
C THR A 119 13.39 -2.20 -14.25
N PRO A 120 12.77 -2.14 -15.45
CA PRO A 120 11.91 -3.22 -15.91
C PRO A 120 12.70 -4.53 -16.00
N LEU A 121 12.13 -5.60 -15.48
CA LEU A 121 12.66 -6.97 -15.58
C LEU A 121 11.82 -7.79 -16.56
N ALA A 122 12.16 -9.07 -16.74
CA ALA A 122 11.34 -9.99 -17.52
C ALA A 122 9.95 -10.16 -16.90
N GLY A 123 8.92 -10.33 -17.74
CA GLY A 123 7.52 -10.35 -17.30
C GLY A 123 6.99 -8.94 -16.99
N ALA A 124 5.94 -8.86 -16.18
CA ALA A 124 5.36 -7.60 -15.70
C ALA A 124 5.97 -7.16 -14.35
N THR A 125 7.29 -7.33 -14.19
CA THR A 125 8.02 -7.04 -12.95
C THR A 125 8.91 -5.83 -13.12
N ILE A 126 9.00 -5.00 -12.08
CA ILE A 126 9.93 -3.87 -11.99
C ILE A 126 10.79 -4.02 -10.74
N ALA A 127 12.08 -3.70 -10.85
CA ALA A 127 12.99 -3.60 -9.72
C ALA A 127 13.27 -2.13 -9.40
N PHE A 128 13.06 -1.77 -8.14
CA PHE A 128 13.46 -0.49 -7.58
C PHE A 128 14.73 -0.65 -6.74
N ASP A 129 15.58 0.38 -6.75
CA ASP A 129 16.67 0.48 -5.76
C ASP A 129 16.07 0.44 -4.34
N VAL A 130 16.77 -0.18 -3.39
CA VAL A 130 16.39 -0.16 -1.96
C VAL A 130 16.43 1.27 -1.44
N PRO A 131 15.53 1.69 -0.51
CA PRO A 131 15.59 3.02 0.08
C PRO A 131 16.97 3.30 0.70
N PRO A 132 17.67 4.38 0.30
CA PRO A 132 18.91 4.77 0.97
C PRO A 132 18.62 5.26 2.39
N ALA A 133 19.67 5.31 3.22
CA ALA A 133 19.55 5.79 4.59
C ALA A 133 18.94 7.20 4.64
N GLY A 134 17.89 7.37 5.44
CA GLY A 134 17.16 8.63 5.54
C GLY A 134 16.13 8.88 4.44
N TYR A 135 15.78 7.86 3.64
CA TYR A 135 14.74 7.93 2.63
C TYR A 135 13.82 6.70 2.67
N ASN A 136 12.61 6.85 2.12
CA ASN A 136 11.71 5.77 1.75
C ASN A 136 11.75 5.55 0.24
N ASN A 137 11.11 4.49 -0.24
CA ASN A 137 10.65 4.43 -1.62
C ASN A 137 9.17 4.80 -1.64
N HIS A 138 8.77 5.71 -2.52
CA HIS A 138 7.39 5.92 -2.87
C HIS A 138 7.23 5.81 -4.38
N PHE A 139 6.29 4.98 -4.83
CA PHE A 139 6.09 4.67 -6.24
C PHE A 139 4.62 4.54 -6.61
N TRP A 140 4.33 4.82 -7.86
CA TRP A 140 2.98 4.88 -8.44
C TRP A 140 3.06 4.54 -9.93
N TYR A 141 1.91 4.42 -10.59
CA TYR A 141 1.83 4.19 -12.02
C TYR A 141 2.20 5.45 -12.82
N LYS A 142 2.85 5.29 -13.97
CA LYS A 142 3.12 6.43 -14.89
C LYS A 142 1.86 7.12 -15.41
N ALA A 143 0.72 6.44 -15.39
CA ALA A 143 -0.57 6.97 -15.78
C ALA A 143 -1.63 6.61 -14.74
N ARG A 144 -2.47 7.59 -14.41
CA ARG A 144 -3.61 7.44 -13.49
C ARG A 144 -4.72 6.63 -14.12
N GLY A 145 -5.44 5.88 -13.29
CA GLY A 145 -6.69 5.24 -13.68
C GLY A 145 -7.79 6.27 -13.77
N THR A 146 -8.70 6.14 -14.73
CA THR A 146 -9.80 7.11 -14.94
C THR A 146 -11.16 6.46 -14.82
N TYR A 147 -12.13 7.21 -14.33
CA TYR A 147 -13.54 6.82 -14.21
C TYR A 147 -14.44 8.05 -14.42
N ALA A 148 -15.74 7.81 -14.61
CA ALA A 148 -16.69 8.90 -14.73
C ALA A 148 -16.98 9.54 -13.35
N ALA A 149 -17.03 10.87 -13.29
CA ALA A 149 -17.31 11.63 -12.08
C ALA A 149 -18.59 11.10 -11.36
N GLY A 150 -18.53 11.01 -10.03
CA GLY A 150 -19.66 10.55 -9.20
C GLY A 150 -20.07 9.08 -9.35
N THR A 151 -19.34 8.26 -10.12
CA THR A 151 -19.72 6.86 -10.36
C THR A 151 -19.06 5.83 -9.45
N VAL A 152 -18.00 6.20 -8.74
CA VAL A 152 -17.18 5.28 -7.93
C VAL A 152 -17.51 5.40 -6.44
N ASP A 153 -17.54 4.28 -5.73
CA ASP A 153 -17.74 4.22 -4.28
C ASP A 153 -16.68 3.42 -3.51
N GLY A 154 -15.63 2.95 -4.19
CA GLY A 154 -14.49 2.33 -3.54
C GLY A 154 -13.33 2.04 -4.48
N VAL A 155 -12.15 1.79 -3.91
CA VAL A 155 -10.94 1.36 -4.61
C VAL A 155 -10.40 0.10 -3.97
N TYR A 156 -9.74 -0.72 -4.79
CA TYR A 156 -8.90 -1.82 -4.36
C TYR A 156 -7.56 -1.75 -5.08
N VAL A 157 -6.47 -1.74 -4.33
CA VAL A 157 -5.10 -1.78 -4.84
C VAL A 157 -4.45 -3.07 -4.38
N GLN A 158 -3.71 -3.71 -5.28
CA GLN A 158 -2.86 -4.85 -4.93
C GLN A 158 -1.53 -4.77 -5.64
N MET A 159 -0.48 -5.25 -4.99
CA MET A 159 0.85 -5.40 -5.56
C MET A 159 1.51 -6.65 -4.98
N GLU A 160 2.22 -7.41 -5.82
CA GLU A 160 3.12 -8.45 -5.34
C GLU A 160 4.50 -7.83 -5.13
N MET A 161 5.07 -8.03 -3.93
CA MET A 161 6.33 -7.42 -3.55
C MET A 161 7.27 -8.45 -2.91
N ARG A 162 8.56 -8.29 -3.17
CA ARG A 162 9.64 -9.01 -2.48
C ARG A 162 10.91 -8.15 -2.45
N VAL A 163 11.87 -8.57 -1.63
CA VAL A 163 13.26 -8.10 -1.70
C VAL A 163 14.15 -9.15 -2.35
N THR A 164 15.26 -8.76 -2.98
CA THR A 164 16.20 -9.73 -3.58
C THR A 164 17.26 -10.24 -2.60
N ASP A 165 17.43 -9.58 -1.46
CA ASP A 165 18.43 -9.90 -0.44
C ASP A 165 17.72 -10.22 0.89
N PRO A 166 17.94 -11.41 1.49
CA PRO A 166 17.27 -11.83 2.72
C PRO A 166 17.71 -11.04 3.97
N ASN A 167 18.81 -10.29 3.90
CA ASN A 167 19.28 -9.46 5.01
C ASN A 167 18.58 -8.08 5.04
N LEU A 168 17.79 -7.74 4.02
CA LEU A 168 16.98 -6.53 4.01
C LEU A 168 15.82 -6.66 4.99
N SER A 169 15.75 -5.74 5.95
CA SER A 169 14.62 -5.59 6.86
C SER A 169 13.78 -4.39 6.43
N LEU A 170 12.87 -4.62 5.48
CA LEU A 170 11.98 -3.59 4.94
C LEU A 170 10.52 -3.90 5.27
N VAL A 171 9.73 -2.85 5.50
CA VAL A 171 8.27 -2.92 5.55
C VAL A 171 7.67 -2.16 4.38
N ALA A 172 6.54 -2.64 3.89
CA ALA A 172 5.84 -2.06 2.75
C ALA A 172 4.35 -1.91 3.03
N MET A 173 3.73 -0.94 2.38
CA MET A 173 2.29 -0.77 2.32
C MET A 173 1.88 -0.36 0.91
N VAL A 174 0.60 -0.55 0.60
CA VAL A 174 -0.02 -0.01 -0.62
C VAL A 174 -1.23 0.81 -0.24
N GLY A 175 -1.56 1.77 -1.08
CA GLY A 175 -2.68 2.67 -0.88
C GLY A 175 -3.12 3.31 -2.18
N ALA A 176 -4.02 4.28 -2.07
CA ALA A 176 -4.49 5.05 -3.20
C ALA A 176 -4.74 6.50 -2.84
N ASP A 177 -4.67 7.36 -3.86
CA ASP A 177 -5.14 8.74 -3.82
C ASP A 177 -6.22 8.93 -4.88
N TRP A 178 -7.28 9.66 -4.53
CA TRP A 178 -8.20 10.18 -5.54
C TRP A 178 -7.55 11.35 -6.24
N TRP A 179 -7.76 11.49 -7.55
CA TRP A 179 -7.23 12.62 -8.31
C TRP A 179 -8.34 13.37 -9.03
N ARG A 180 -8.27 14.71 -9.00
CA ARG A 180 -9.25 15.58 -9.66
C ARG A 180 -9.49 15.14 -11.10
N ASP A 181 -8.39 14.94 -11.83
CA ASP A 181 -8.39 14.32 -13.14
C ASP A 181 -7.03 13.66 -13.43
N ALA A 182 -6.93 13.00 -14.59
CA ALA A 182 -5.74 12.25 -14.98
C ALA A 182 -4.46 13.10 -15.07
N ARG A 183 -4.58 14.42 -15.26
CA ARG A 183 -3.47 15.36 -15.50
C ARG A 183 -3.31 16.40 -14.40
N ALA A 184 -4.15 16.37 -13.38
CA ALA A 184 -4.09 17.29 -12.25
C ALA A 184 -2.68 17.27 -11.62
N PRO A 185 -2.05 18.43 -11.40
CA PRO A 185 -0.77 18.50 -10.72
C PRO A 185 -0.96 18.21 -9.22
N TYR A 186 0.10 17.70 -8.59
CA TYR A 186 0.18 17.66 -7.13
C TYR A 186 0.09 19.09 -6.56
N LEU A 187 -0.64 19.23 -5.46
CA LEU A 187 -0.72 20.46 -4.67
C LEU A 187 -0.42 20.11 -3.21
N GLU A 188 0.35 20.96 -2.52
CA GLU A 188 0.77 20.70 -1.13
C GLU A 188 -0.39 20.62 -0.14
N ASP A 189 -1.53 21.25 -0.46
CA ASP A 189 -2.75 21.19 0.33
C ASP A 189 -3.60 19.93 0.06
N HIS A 190 -3.12 19.05 -0.83
CA HIS A 190 -3.81 17.84 -1.27
C HIS A 190 -5.20 18.08 -1.90
N SER A 191 -5.53 19.30 -2.33
CA SER A 191 -6.84 19.61 -2.91
C SER A 191 -7.08 18.95 -4.27
N ASN A 192 -6.02 18.44 -4.90
CA ASN A 192 -6.06 17.66 -6.15
C ASN A 192 -5.84 16.17 -5.93
N ASN A 193 -5.34 15.76 -4.76
CA ASN A 193 -4.96 14.39 -4.46
C ASN A 193 -5.24 14.02 -2.99
N PRO A 194 -6.50 14.07 -2.52
CA PRO A 194 -6.81 13.61 -1.18
C PRO A 194 -6.58 12.10 -1.08
N GLY A 195 -5.87 11.70 -0.02
CA GLY A 195 -5.57 10.30 0.25
C GLY A 195 -6.83 9.49 0.56
N VAL A 196 -6.90 8.29 0.01
CA VAL A 196 -7.95 7.30 0.34
C VAL A 196 -7.60 6.55 1.62
N GLY A 197 -6.32 6.20 1.75
CA GLY A 197 -5.77 5.41 2.83
C GLY A 197 -4.77 4.37 2.30
N SER A 198 -4.33 3.49 3.20
CA SER A 198 -3.34 2.45 2.95
C SER A 198 -3.55 1.21 3.80
N SER A 199 -2.91 0.11 3.41
CA SER A 199 -2.82 -1.10 4.22
C SER A 199 -1.95 -0.90 5.47
N ASN A 200 -1.93 -1.91 6.33
CA ASN A 200 -0.89 -2.09 7.33
C ASN A 200 0.50 -2.28 6.70
N TRP A 201 1.52 -2.09 7.53
CA TRP A 201 2.91 -2.38 7.18
C TRP A 201 3.15 -3.88 7.14
N ILE A 202 3.57 -4.40 5.99
CA ILE A 202 3.90 -5.81 5.78
C ILE A 202 5.40 -5.95 5.59
N GLU A 203 6.02 -6.86 6.33
CA GLU A 203 7.45 -7.11 6.23
C GLU A 203 7.76 -7.84 4.93
N LEU A 204 8.70 -7.31 4.14
CA LEU A 204 9.14 -7.95 2.91
C LEU A 204 10.14 -9.07 3.19
N SER A 205 10.15 -10.07 2.32
CA SER A 205 11.16 -11.13 2.32
C SER A 205 11.54 -11.47 0.88
N THR A 206 12.41 -12.48 0.69
CA THR A 206 12.74 -12.99 -0.65
C THR A 206 11.61 -13.76 -1.31
N GLN A 207 10.56 -14.07 -0.55
CA GLN A 207 9.34 -14.67 -1.07
C GLN A 207 8.37 -13.57 -1.49
N TRP A 208 7.71 -13.78 -2.63
CA TRP A 208 6.63 -12.89 -3.07
C TRP A 208 5.50 -12.88 -2.05
N LYS A 209 5.08 -11.67 -1.66
CA LYS A 209 3.88 -11.42 -0.87
C LYS A 209 2.95 -10.50 -1.64
N THR A 210 1.66 -10.81 -1.66
CA THR A 210 0.65 -9.87 -2.11
C THR A 210 0.29 -8.93 -0.97
N ILE A 211 0.44 -7.63 -1.21
CA ILE A 211 0.00 -6.56 -0.33
C ILE A 211 -1.19 -5.88 -0.99
N GLY A 212 -2.27 -5.65 -0.25
CA GLY A 212 -3.44 -5.00 -0.80
C GLY A 212 -4.15 -4.07 0.17
N PHE A 213 -4.88 -3.11 -0.41
CA PHE A 213 -5.67 -2.11 0.29
C PHE A 213 -7.06 -2.00 -0.34
N TYR A 214 -8.10 -1.82 0.47
CA TYR A 214 -9.46 -1.53 0.00
C TYR A 214 -10.13 -0.44 0.84
N SER A 215 -10.99 0.38 0.22
CA SER A 215 -11.63 1.54 0.85
C SER A 215 -13.11 1.32 1.21
N MET A 216 -13.40 0.24 1.93
CA MET A 216 -14.75 -0.05 2.44
C MET A 216 -14.67 -0.89 3.71
N SER A 217 -15.81 -1.20 4.34
CA SER A 217 -15.81 -2.08 5.50
C SER A 217 -15.34 -3.50 5.12
N ALA A 218 -14.74 -4.22 6.07
CA ALA A 218 -14.32 -5.61 5.85
C ALA A 218 -15.51 -6.54 5.54
N GLU A 219 -16.71 -6.22 6.04
CA GLU A 219 -17.94 -6.94 5.74
C GLU A 219 -18.37 -6.71 4.28
N ASP A 220 -18.44 -5.45 3.84
CA ASP A 220 -18.80 -5.10 2.46
C ASP A 220 -17.81 -5.67 1.45
N PHE A 221 -16.50 -5.60 1.76
CA PHE A 221 -15.46 -6.14 0.91
C PHE A 221 -15.53 -7.67 0.83
N ARG A 222 -15.86 -8.34 1.94
CA ARG A 222 -16.06 -9.79 1.94
C ARG A 222 -17.27 -10.23 1.12
N ALA A 223 -18.35 -9.47 1.18
CA ALA A 223 -19.54 -9.73 0.38
C ALA A 223 -19.32 -9.42 -1.11
N ASN A 224 -18.44 -8.45 -1.42
CA ASN A 224 -18.22 -7.95 -2.77
C ASN A 224 -16.72 -7.89 -3.13
N PRO A 225 -16.01 -9.03 -3.17
CA PRO A 225 -14.57 -9.02 -3.39
C PRO A 225 -14.22 -8.58 -4.81
N ALA A 226 -13.07 -7.89 -4.94
CA ALA A 226 -12.49 -7.53 -6.22
C ALA A 226 -12.18 -8.79 -7.07
N PRO A 227 -12.11 -8.69 -8.41
CA PRO A 227 -12.07 -9.86 -9.29
C PRO A 227 -10.95 -10.87 -8.99
N PRO A 228 -9.69 -10.45 -8.69
CA PRO A 228 -8.62 -11.39 -8.33
C PRO A 228 -8.90 -12.26 -7.10
N LEU A 229 -9.87 -11.87 -6.26
CA LEU A 229 -10.20 -12.52 -5.00
C LEU A 229 -11.46 -13.39 -5.10
N ARG A 230 -12.26 -13.26 -6.17
CA ARG A 230 -13.55 -13.96 -6.30
C ARG A 230 -13.39 -15.48 -6.31
N ASP A 231 -12.34 -15.97 -6.96
CA ASP A 231 -12.06 -17.40 -7.06
C ASP A 231 -11.53 -17.99 -5.73
N LEU A 232 -10.87 -17.16 -4.91
CA LEU A 232 -10.35 -17.53 -3.59
C LEU A 232 -11.44 -17.67 -2.52
N VAL A 233 -12.60 -17.02 -2.71
CA VAL A 233 -13.77 -17.16 -1.81
C VAL A 233 -14.48 -18.51 -1.98
N ARG A 234 -14.33 -19.17 -3.13
CA ARG A 234 -14.95 -20.49 -3.39
C ARG A 234 -14.22 -21.67 -2.75
N GLU A 235 -12.97 -21.51 -2.30
CA GLU A 235 -12.13 -22.62 -1.84
C GLU A 235 -12.27 -22.99 -0.35
N MET A 236 -13.12 -22.34 0.44
CA MET A 236 -13.43 -22.83 1.79
C MET A 236 -14.65 -23.77 1.74
N PRO A 237 -14.48 -25.11 1.70
CA PRO A 237 -15.59 -26.00 1.97
C PRO A 237 -16.10 -25.72 3.39
N PRO A 238 -17.43 -25.78 3.62
CA PRO A 238 -17.97 -25.62 4.96
C PRO A 238 -17.27 -26.60 5.90
N LYS A 239 -16.74 -26.08 7.02
CA LYS A 239 -16.17 -26.89 8.08
C LYS A 239 -17.23 -27.93 8.45
N ARG A 240 -17.00 -29.21 8.11
CA ARG A 240 -17.93 -30.29 8.48
C ARG A 240 -18.18 -30.18 9.98
N PRO A 241 -19.44 -30.20 10.44
CA PRO A 241 -19.71 -30.40 11.86
C PRO A 241 -18.90 -31.62 12.33
N PRO A 242 -18.27 -31.58 13.51
CA PRO A 242 -17.60 -32.75 14.04
C PRO A 242 -18.60 -33.91 14.01
N THR A 243 -18.24 -34.99 13.31
CA THR A 243 -19.03 -36.22 13.31
C THR A 243 -19.31 -36.58 14.76
N PRO A 244 -20.58 -36.74 15.19
CA PRO A 244 -20.87 -37.23 16.52
C PRO A 244 -20.14 -38.56 16.68
N THR A 245 -19.19 -38.64 17.61
CA THR A 245 -18.59 -39.91 17.97
C THR A 245 -19.71 -40.81 18.45
N ARG A 246 -20.03 -41.85 17.67
CA ARG A 246 -21.01 -42.87 18.04
C ARG A 246 -20.42 -43.64 19.21
N SER A 247 -20.75 -43.21 20.44
CA SER A 247 -20.49 -43.98 21.64
C SER A 247 -21.41 -45.20 21.63
N GLY A 248 -20.87 -46.37 21.33
CA GLY A 248 -21.60 -47.62 21.50
C GLY A 248 -21.27 -48.68 20.46
N GLU A 249 -20.03 -49.13 20.42
CA GLU A 249 -19.74 -50.51 20.05
C GLU A 249 -18.92 -51.13 21.18
N ASN A 250 -19.63 -51.92 21.99
CA ASN A 250 -19.08 -52.79 23.01
C ASN A 250 -18.20 -53.85 22.33
N PHE A 251 -16.90 -53.61 22.29
CA PHE A 251 -15.93 -54.68 22.14
C PHE A 251 -15.80 -55.39 23.49
N ILE A 252 -16.20 -56.67 23.53
CA ILE A 252 -15.90 -57.60 24.62
C ILE A 252 -14.53 -58.21 24.33
N PRO A 253 -13.49 -57.96 25.14
CA PRO A 253 -12.28 -58.74 25.10
C PRO A 253 -12.38 -59.87 26.14
N ASN A 254 -12.39 -61.11 25.67
CA ASN A 254 -12.00 -62.26 26.48
C ASN A 254 -10.49 -62.21 26.66
N GLU A 255 -9.99 -62.12 27.91
CA GLU A 255 -8.96 -63.02 28.44
C GLU A 255 -8.76 -62.83 29.97
N PRO A 256 -8.27 -63.87 30.68
CA PRO A 256 -8.36 -63.98 32.14
C PRO A 256 -7.07 -63.59 32.89
N GLY A 257 -7.24 -63.18 34.15
CA GLY A 257 -6.17 -63.18 35.17
C GLY A 257 -5.93 -61.83 35.85
N GLY A 258 -6.43 -61.66 37.08
CA GLY A 258 -6.07 -60.53 37.96
C GLY A 258 -4.70 -60.69 38.65
N PRO A 259 -4.40 -59.98 39.75
CA PRO A 259 -5.19 -58.92 40.39
C PRO A 259 -4.41 -57.64 40.81
N ALA A 260 -5.21 -56.65 41.23
CA ALA A 260 -4.99 -55.66 42.30
C ALA A 260 -4.03 -54.48 42.06
N SER A 261 -4.56 -53.25 42.12
CA SER A 261 -4.66 -52.44 43.36
C SER A 261 -5.01 -50.97 43.09
N THR A 262 -6.03 -50.46 43.82
CA THR A 262 -6.15 -49.15 44.55
C THR A 262 -5.66 -47.85 43.88
N SER A 263 -6.26 -46.65 44.02
CA SER A 263 -7.34 -46.11 44.86
C SER A 263 -7.53 -44.61 44.52
N SER A 264 -8.76 -44.13 44.78
CA SER A 264 -9.19 -42.80 45.28
C SER A 264 -9.15 -41.48 44.46
N GLU A 265 -10.38 -40.96 44.32
CA GLU A 265 -10.91 -39.62 44.73
C GLU A 265 -10.50 -38.35 43.94
N GLN A 266 -11.35 -37.77 43.08
CA GLN A 266 -12.55 -36.93 43.34
C GLN A 266 -12.36 -35.79 44.36
N LYS A 267 -12.43 -34.52 43.92
CA LYS A 267 -13.48 -33.55 44.34
C LYS A 267 -13.52 -32.24 43.53
N HIS A 268 -14.75 -31.85 43.21
CA HIS A 268 -15.27 -30.59 42.65
C HIS A 268 -15.02 -29.33 43.50
N THR A 269 -15.00 -28.15 42.85
CA THR A 269 -15.93 -26.96 42.96
C THR A 269 -15.26 -25.74 42.28
N THR A 270 -15.77 -25.07 41.23
CA THR A 270 -16.89 -24.11 41.07
C THR A 270 -16.91 -22.93 42.05
N ALA A 271 -16.73 -21.70 41.55
CA ALA A 271 -17.34 -20.48 42.09
C ALA A 271 -17.31 -19.31 41.09
N ASN A 272 -18.44 -18.61 41.01
CA ASN A 272 -18.75 -17.39 40.27
C ASN A 272 -18.03 -16.14 40.81
N GLY A 273 -17.93 -15.10 39.97
CA GLY A 273 -17.63 -13.74 40.40
C GLY A 273 -18.15 -12.71 39.41
N THR A 274 -19.28 -12.09 39.76
CA THR A 274 -19.94 -10.95 39.09
C THR A 274 -19.29 -9.63 39.54
N ALA A 275 -19.12 -8.65 38.65
CA ALA A 275 -19.03 -7.23 39.03
C ALA A 275 -19.46 -6.31 37.87
N GLU A 276 -20.30 -5.35 38.20
CA GLU A 276 -20.92 -4.33 37.34
C GLU A 276 -20.05 -3.07 37.12
N PHE A 277 -20.49 -2.25 36.16
CA PHE A 277 -19.92 -1.04 35.55
C PHE A 277 -19.71 0.19 36.47
N PRO A 278 -19.05 1.26 35.98
CA PRO A 278 -19.87 2.36 35.44
C PRO A 278 -19.34 3.05 34.16
N LEU A 279 -20.28 3.74 33.48
CA LEU A 279 -20.16 4.69 32.37
C LEU A 279 -19.22 5.89 32.67
N ALA A 280 -18.53 6.38 31.63
CA ALA A 280 -18.19 7.79 31.40
C ALA A 280 -17.97 7.98 29.88
N GLU A 281 -18.92 8.61 29.20
CA GLU A 281 -18.92 10.03 28.77
C GLU A 281 -18.04 10.34 27.55
N GLU A 282 -18.74 10.89 26.57
CA GLU A 282 -18.41 11.22 25.20
C GLU A 282 -17.80 12.63 25.14
N ILE A 283 -16.57 12.78 24.66
CA ILE A 283 -15.95 14.10 24.41
C ILE A 283 -15.09 14.03 23.13
N TRP A 284 -15.54 14.72 22.07
CA TRP A 284 -14.70 15.15 20.94
C TRP A 284 -13.71 16.24 21.40
N PRO A 285 -12.53 16.35 20.77
CA PRO A 285 -12.33 17.59 20.01
C PRO A 285 -11.53 17.45 18.70
N GLN A 286 -12.06 18.12 17.69
CA GLN A 286 -11.43 19.16 16.84
C GLN A 286 -10.01 18.95 16.30
N SER A 287 -9.97 18.88 14.96
CA SER A 287 -8.94 19.34 14.02
C SER A 287 -7.90 20.29 14.62
N ILE A 288 -6.62 19.90 14.52
CA ILE A 288 -5.47 20.78 14.77
C ILE A 288 -4.67 20.94 13.48
N ASN A 289 -4.74 22.16 12.94
CA ASN A 289 -3.78 22.74 12.01
C ASN A 289 -2.36 22.58 12.54
N SER A 290 -1.52 21.79 11.88
CA SER A 290 -0.09 21.76 12.17
C SER A 290 0.61 22.92 11.49
N GLY A 291 0.89 23.97 12.26
CA GLY A 291 1.72 25.09 11.87
C GLY A 291 3.19 24.68 11.69
N SER A 292 3.73 24.98 10.53
CA SER A 292 5.13 24.72 10.16
C SER A 292 6.07 25.70 10.86
N ARG A 293 7.06 25.20 11.61
CA ARG A 293 8.22 25.99 12.05
C ARG A 293 9.33 25.88 11.01
N SER A 294 9.74 27.02 10.45
CA SER A 294 10.86 27.14 9.53
C SER A 294 12.19 26.93 10.27
N MET A 295 12.94 25.88 9.91
CA MET A 295 14.38 25.81 10.16
C MET A 295 15.10 25.94 8.82
N LEU A 296 16.03 26.90 8.74
CA LEU A 296 16.87 27.16 7.58
C LEU A 296 17.86 26.01 7.38
N ALA A 297 17.70 25.23 6.32
CA ALA A 297 18.68 24.27 5.83
C ALA A 297 19.43 24.83 4.62
N TYR A 298 20.74 24.57 4.59
CA TYR A 298 21.69 24.95 3.53
C TYR A 298 21.34 24.31 2.17
N PRO A 299 21.75 24.92 1.03
CA PRO A 299 21.31 24.48 -0.28
C PRO A 299 22.01 23.18 -0.69
N ILE A 300 21.33 22.05 -0.50
CA ILE A 300 21.53 20.85 -1.31
C ILE A 300 20.65 21.02 -2.55
N THR A 301 21.17 20.64 -3.72
CA THR A 301 20.46 20.74 -5.00
C THR A 301 19.23 19.82 -4.98
N THR A 302 18.11 20.31 -4.45
CA THR A 302 16.81 19.63 -4.44
C THR A 302 16.26 19.61 -5.85
N VAL A 303 16.08 18.42 -6.42
CA VAL A 303 15.25 18.24 -7.60
C VAL A 303 13.82 18.09 -7.08
N GLN A 304 12.96 19.08 -7.32
CA GLN A 304 11.52 18.84 -7.18
C GLN A 304 11.17 17.66 -8.09
N ALA A 305 10.55 16.62 -7.54
CA ALA A 305 10.11 15.46 -8.30
C ALA A 305 9.06 15.92 -9.33
N LEU A 306 9.54 16.25 -10.52
CA LEU A 306 8.70 16.62 -11.64
C LEU A 306 8.02 15.34 -12.14
N SER A 307 6.69 15.35 -12.18
CA SER A 307 5.93 14.32 -12.89
C SER A 307 6.43 14.24 -14.34
N THR A 308 6.40 13.04 -14.92
CA THR A 308 6.97 12.72 -16.23
C THR A 308 6.46 13.61 -17.38
N ASP A 309 5.34 14.30 -17.19
CA ASP A 309 4.77 15.26 -18.15
C ASP A 309 5.59 16.56 -18.28
N CYS A 310 6.40 16.92 -17.29
CA CYS A 310 7.28 18.11 -17.38
C CYS A 310 8.53 17.88 -18.24
N LEU A 311 9.01 16.64 -18.37
CA LEU A 311 10.20 16.34 -19.19
C LEU A 311 9.93 16.46 -20.69
N LEU A 312 8.70 16.17 -21.13
CA LEU A 312 8.28 16.36 -22.52
C LEU A 312 8.13 17.85 -22.90
N ALA A 313 7.69 18.69 -21.96
CA ALA A 313 7.64 20.15 -22.16
C ALA A 313 9.05 20.79 -22.22
N PHE A 314 10.01 20.28 -21.45
CA PHE A 314 11.40 20.76 -21.46
C PHE A 314 12.18 20.36 -22.72
N ALA A 315 11.92 19.16 -23.27
CA ALA A 315 12.53 18.71 -24.52
C ALA A 315 12.02 19.51 -25.74
N LEU A 316 10.74 19.90 -25.75
CA LEU A 316 10.15 20.69 -26.84
C LEU A 316 10.60 22.16 -26.84
N THR A 317 10.86 22.76 -25.67
CA THR A 317 11.39 24.14 -25.58
C THR A 317 12.87 24.24 -25.96
N MET A 318 13.69 23.23 -25.63
CA MET A 318 15.09 23.16 -26.06
C MET A 318 15.23 22.95 -27.58
N GLY A 319 14.32 22.17 -28.20
CA GLY A 319 14.27 22.01 -29.66
C GLY A 319 13.90 23.29 -30.41
N ALA A 320 13.04 24.13 -29.83
CA ALA A 320 12.64 25.41 -30.41
C ALA A 320 13.76 26.48 -30.31
N LEU A 321 14.50 26.54 -29.20
CA LEU A 321 15.63 27.48 -29.05
C LEU A 321 16.82 27.13 -29.97
N ALA A 322 17.07 25.85 -30.23
CA ALA A 322 18.15 25.43 -31.14
C ALA A 322 17.89 25.87 -32.60
N ARG A 323 16.63 25.86 -33.06
CA ARG A 323 16.27 26.32 -34.42
C ARG A 323 16.39 27.83 -34.60
N VAL A 324 16.09 28.63 -33.58
CA VAL A 324 16.23 30.10 -33.65
C VAL A 324 17.70 30.54 -33.66
N ARG A 325 18.58 29.79 -32.99
CA ARG A 325 20.02 30.10 -32.97
C ARG A 325 20.71 29.79 -34.31
N TRP A 326 20.28 28.76 -35.03
CA TRP A 326 20.82 28.42 -36.35
C TRP A 326 20.39 29.39 -37.47
N SER A 327 19.15 29.90 -37.43
CA SER A 327 18.67 30.89 -38.42
C SER A 327 19.38 32.24 -38.28
N THR A 328 19.77 32.63 -37.07
CA THR A 328 20.45 33.91 -36.81
C THR A 328 21.92 33.90 -37.26
N VAL A 329 22.61 32.77 -37.14
CA VAL A 329 24.02 32.63 -37.58
C VAL A 329 24.15 32.60 -39.11
N GLN A 330 23.18 32.01 -39.82
CA GLN A 330 23.15 32.03 -41.29
C GLN A 330 22.88 33.42 -41.86
N ARG A 331 22.12 34.28 -41.15
CA ARG A 331 21.83 35.65 -41.60
C ARG A 331 23.03 36.59 -41.49
N ARG A 332 23.90 36.42 -40.48
CA ARG A 332 25.14 37.23 -40.34
C ARG A 332 26.19 36.92 -41.40
N LYS A 333 26.32 35.66 -41.84
CA LYS A 333 27.28 35.31 -42.91
C LYS A 333 26.91 35.85 -44.29
N ARG A 334 25.70 36.39 -44.47
CA ARG A 334 25.24 36.94 -45.76
C ARG A 334 25.37 38.45 -45.89
N MET A 335 25.79 39.17 -44.84
CA MET A 335 26.00 40.63 -44.90
C MET A 335 27.48 41.04 -44.99
N ASP A 336 28.43 40.11 -44.80
CA ASP A 336 29.87 40.38 -44.95
C ASP A 336 30.42 40.04 -46.36
N ARG A 337 29.54 39.93 -47.36
CA ARG A 337 29.90 39.82 -48.78
C ARG A 337 28.98 40.71 -49.61
N ALA A 338 29.19 42.01 -49.53
CA ALA A 338 28.77 43.00 -50.51
C ALA A 338 29.87 44.05 -50.63
#